data_AF-A0A2C9L6Q3-F1
#
_entry.id   AF-A0A2C9L6Q3-F1
#
_cell.length_a   1.000
_cell.length_b   1.000
_cell.length_c   1.000
_cell.angle_alpha   90.00
_cell.angle_beta   90.00
_cell.angle_gamma   90.00
#
_symmetry.space_group_name_H-M   'P 1'
#
loop_
_entity.id
_entity.type
_entity.pdbx_description
1 polymer ?
#
loop_
_entity_poly.entity_id
_entity_poly.type
_entity_poly.pdbx_seq_one_letter_code
_entity_poly.pdbx_strand_id
1 'polypeptide(L)'
;MRITEDKVFFILSERIGDGGAQMWCELDQSHFFDEYAMDGVSAEANEIYLEVMPDLMLKALKTAHSAKWIKLKLTKKNTPCLTMEIDLPTGGPHQRQVVHDIPVNVVPRKHWPDYTEPEMPKFDVSITMPQLKLMKNVIDKMKNLSNYLSLSANRSGEMKLSVETDMVAVSTHFQNLLNPTWGRLDHLIAFLE
;
A
#
# COMPACT_ATOMS: atom_id res chain seq x y z
N MET A 1 -3.43 -8.12 -5.35
CA MET A 1 -2.83 -8.77 -4.17
C MET A 1 -2.07 -10.00 -4.65
N ARG A 2 -0.80 -10.12 -4.27
CA ARG A 2 0.03 -11.30 -4.55
C ARG A 2 0.41 -11.92 -3.20
N ILE A 3 0.28 -13.24 -3.12
CA ILE A 3 0.53 -14.02 -1.90
C ILE A 3 1.64 -15.01 -2.27
N THR A 4 2.75 -14.99 -1.53
CA THR A 4 3.88 -15.93 -1.65
C THR A 4 4.10 -16.64 -0.31
N GLU A 5 5.00 -17.62 -0.24
CA GLU A 5 5.28 -18.35 1.01
C GLU A 5 5.76 -17.43 2.14
N ASP A 6 6.53 -16.39 1.83
CA ASP A 6 7.14 -15.49 2.81
C ASP A 6 6.48 -14.11 2.90
N LYS A 7 5.76 -13.67 1.87
CA LYS A 7 5.33 -12.27 1.76
C LYS A 7 3.95 -12.12 1.13
N VAL A 8 3.28 -11.04 1.51
CA VAL A 8 2.02 -10.60 0.90
C VAL A 8 2.24 -9.22 0.29
N PHE A 9 1.90 -9.08 -0.98
CA PHE A 9 2.04 -7.83 -1.72
C PHE A 9 0.68 -7.25 -2.09
N PHE A 10 0.51 -5.95 -1.85
CA PHE A 10 -0.59 -5.15 -2.38
C PHE A 10 -0.07 -4.35 -3.56
N ILE A 11 -0.67 -4.61 -4.70
CA ILE A 11 -0.26 -4.05 -5.98
C ILE A 11 -1.47 -3.33 -6.54
N LEU A 12 -1.31 -2.05 -6.81
CA LEU A 12 -2.29 -1.22 -7.51
C LEU A 12 -1.62 -0.68 -8.76
N SER A 13 -2.13 -1.07 -9.92
CA SER A 13 -1.66 -0.63 -11.23
C SER A 13 -2.83 -0.04 -12.01
N GLU A 14 -3.03 1.27 -11.89
CA GLU A 14 -3.96 1.95 -12.80
C GLU A 14 -3.31 2.09 -14.18
N ARG A 15 -4.02 1.63 -15.23
CA ARG A 15 -3.52 1.71 -16.60
C ARG A 15 -3.43 3.16 -17.05
N ILE A 16 -2.33 3.44 -17.75
CA ILE A 16 -1.83 4.73 -18.22
C ILE A 16 -2.78 5.32 -19.26
N GLY A 17 -3.85 5.95 -18.79
CA GLY A 17 -4.75 6.79 -19.59
C GLY A 17 -5.08 8.11 -18.89
N ASP A 18 -5.05 8.11 -17.55
CA ASP A 18 -5.52 9.22 -16.70
C ASP A 18 -4.49 9.67 -15.65
N GLY A 19 -3.20 9.36 -15.85
CA GLY A 19 -2.17 9.62 -14.82
C GLY A 19 -2.24 8.65 -13.65
N GLY A 20 -2.53 7.38 -13.95
CA GLY A 20 -2.68 6.31 -12.96
C GLY A 20 -1.46 6.19 -12.04
N ALA A 21 -1.73 6.14 -10.74
CA ALA A 21 -0.70 5.88 -9.75
C ALA A 21 -0.39 4.38 -9.71
N GLN A 22 0.90 4.04 -9.59
CA GLN A 22 1.30 2.68 -9.22
C GLN A 22 1.65 2.66 -7.73
N MET A 23 1.10 1.68 -7.02
CA MET A 23 1.42 1.44 -5.61
C MET A 23 1.89 0.01 -5.46
N TRP A 24 3.06 -0.13 -4.86
CA TRP A 24 3.62 -1.41 -4.43
C TRP A 24 3.78 -1.37 -2.91
N CYS A 25 3.19 -2.34 -2.24
CA CYS A 25 3.28 -2.47 -0.79
C CYS A 25 3.57 -3.93 -0.46
N GLU A 26 4.62 -4.15 0.32
CA GLU A 26 5.11 -5.46 0.74
C GLU A 26 4.88 -5.64 2.23
N LEU A 27 4.39 -6.83 2.62
CA LEU A 27 4.23 -7.23 4.01
C LEU A 27 4.89 -8.60 4.22
N ASP A 28 5.87 -8.65 5.12
CA ASP A 28 6.50 -9.91 5.54
C ASP A 28 5.55 -10.74 6.39
N GLN A 29 5.27 -11.98 5.99
CA GLN A 29 4.29 -12.80 6.69
C GLN A 29 4.68 -13.07 8.15
N SER A 30 5.98 -13.19 8.43
CA SER A 30 6.56 -13.44 9.75
C SER A 30 6.27 -12.33 10.78
N HIS A 31 6.02 -11.10 10.33
CA HIS A 31 5.72 -9.98 11.23
C HIS A 31 4.23 -9.81 11.51
N PHE A 32 3.36 -10.34 10.64
CA PHE A 32 1.92 -10.08 10.67
C PHE A 32 1.07 -11.30 11.02
N PHE A 33 1.55 -12.53 10.78
CA PHE A 33 0.77 -13.75 10.93
C PHE A 33 1.44 -14.74 11.90
N ASP A 34 0.71 -15.20 12.91
CA ASP A 34 1.15 -16.29 13.79
C ASP A 34 1.15 -17.65 13.08
N GLU A 35 0.17 -17.85 12.18
CA GLU A 35 0.04 -19.04 11.33
C GLU A 35 -0.20 -18.60 9.90
N TYR A 36 0.67 -19.05 9.00
CA TYR A 36 0.57 -18.80 7.58
C TYR A 36 0.75 -20.11 6.81
N ALA A 37 -0.27 -20.47 6.05
CA ALA A 37 -0.26 -21.67 5.22
C ALA A 37 -0.78 -21.28 3.84
N MET A 38 0.03 -21.55 2.83
CA MET A 38 -0.27 -21.19 1.45
C MET A 38 0.22 -22.30 0.53
N ASP A 39 -0.71 -22.79 -0.29
CA ASP A 39 -0.44 -23.73 -1.37
C ASP A 39 -0.91 -23.10 -2.67
N GLY A 40 0.06 -22.76 -3.50
CA GLY A 40 -0.13 -22.24 -4.84
C GLY A 40 -0.56 -23.33 -5.82
N VAL A 41 -0.75 -22.92 -7.07
CA VAL A 41 -1.30 -23.82 -8.10
C VAL A 41 -0.31 -24.91 -8.52
N SER A 42 0.99 -24.73 -8.28
CA SER A 42 2.02 -25.72 -8.59
C SER A 42 3.29 -25.49 -7.74
N ALA A 43 4.03 -26.56 -7.45
CA ALA A 43 5.29 -26.50 -6.69
C ALA A 43 6.38 -25.64 -7.34
N GLU A 44 6.35 -25.45 -8.67
CA GLU A 44 7.28 -24.58 -9.40
C GLU A 44 6.84 -23.10 -9.42
N ALA A 45 5.58 -22.82 -9.07
CA ALA A 45 4.99 -21.49 -9.11
C ALA A 45 4.06 -21.34 -7.91
N ASN A 46 4.66 -21.35 -6.71
CA ASN A 46 3.96 -21.21 -5.44
C ASN A 46 3.63 -19.73 -5.17
N GLU A 47 2.88 -19.12 -6.10
CA GLU A 47 2.40 -17.75 -6.01
C GLU A 47 0.91 -17.70 -6.35
N ILE A 48 0.16 -16.90 -5.61
CA ILE A 48 -1.27 -16.68 -5.85
C ILE A 48 -1.51 -15.19 -6.09
N TYR A 49 -2.03 -14.87 -7.26
CA TYR A 49 -2.43 -13.51 -7.63
C TYR A 49 -3.95 -13.40 -7.56
N LEU A 50 -4.42 -12.49 -6.72
CA LEU A 50 -5.82 -12.22 -6.45
C LEU A 50 -6.11 -10.74 -6.67
N GLU A 51 -7.18 -10.45 -7.40
CA GLU A 51 -7.79 -9.14 -7.48
C GLU A 51 -8.91 -9.06 -6.46
N VAL A 52 -8.83 -8.07 -5.57
CA VAL A 52 -9.74 -7.87 -4.44
C VAL A 52 -10.22 -6.43 -4.51
N MET A 53 -11.52 -6.20 -4.30
CA MET A 53 -12.02 -4.83 -4.18
C MET A 53 -11.57 -4.20 -2.85
N PRO A 54 -10.84 -3.06 -2.88
CA PRO A 54 -10.29 -2.45 -1.68
C PRO A 54 -11.37 -2.00 -0.69
N ASP A 55 -12.54 -1.55 -1.16
CA ASP A 55 -13.66 -1.15 -0.31
C ASP A 55 -14.21 -2.29 0.55
N LEU A 56 -14.29 -3.49 -0.02
CA LEU A 56 -14.79 -4.68 0.69
C LEU A 56 -13.78 -5.14 1.73
N MET A 57 -12.49 -5.14 1.36
CA MET A 57 -11.42 -5.46 2.28
C MET A 57 -11.34 -4.45 3.43
N LEU A 58 -11.46 -3.15 3.15
CA LEU A 58 -11.44 -2.10 4.17
C LEU A 58 -12.62 -2.24 5.14
N LYS A 59 -13.82 -2.58 4.66
CA LYS A 59 -14.98 -2.85 5.53
C LYS A 59 -14.73 -4.03 6.46
N ALA A 60 -14.13 -5.11 5.96
CA ALA A 60 -13.77 -6.27 6.78
C ALA A 60 -12.65 -5.94 7.78
N LEU A 61 -11.64 -5.17 7.38
CA LEU A 61 -10.55 -4.76 8.30
C LEU A 61 -11.05 -3.81 9.41
N LYS A 62 -12.05 -2.97 9.13
CA LYS A 62 -12.65 -2.08 10.14
C LYS A 62 -13.30 -2.84 11.29
N THR A 63 -13.96 -3.96 11.01
CA THR A 63 -14.50 -4.83 12.06
C THR A 63 -13.39 -5.57 12.79
N ALA A 64 -12.31 -5.90 12.07
CA ALA A 64 -11.14 -6.57 12.60
C ALA A 64 -10.31 -5.73 13.60
N HIS A 65 -10.38 -4.39 13.55
CA HIS A 65 -9.63 -3.52 14.46
C HIS A 65 -9.90 -3.80 15.95
N SER A 66 -11.13 -4.17 16.29
CA SER A 66 -11.49 -4.53 17.67
C SER A 66 -11.33 -6.02 17.96
N ALA A 67 -10.88 -6.84 17.01
CA ALA A 67 -10.88 -8.29 17.13
C ALA A 67 -9.73 -8.83 18.00
N LYS A 68 -9.93 -10.03 18.56
CA LYS A 68 -8.88 -10.79 19.25
C LYS A 68 -7.95 -11.47 18.26
N TRP A 69 -8.54 -12.06 17.23
CA TRP A 69 -7.82 -12.73 16.15
C TRP A 69 -8.59 -12.62 14.85
N ILE A 70 -7.85 -12.77 13.74
CA ILE A 70 -8.37 -12.70 12.38
C ILE A 70 -7.80 -13.90 11.62
N LYS A 71 -8.65 -14.61 10.87
CA LYS A 71 -8.23 -15.71 10.00
C LYS A 71 -8.69 -15.44 8.59
N LEU A 72 -7.73 -15.38 7.67
CA LEU A 72 -8.01 -15.25 6.24
C LEU A 72 -7.96 -16.64 5.62
N LYS A 73 -9.00 -17.00 4.87
CA LYS A 73 -9.08 -18.25 4.11
C LYS A 73 -9.54 -17.95 2.70
N LEU A 74 -8.86 -18.51 1.72
CA LEU A 74 -9.36 -18.51 0.35
C LEU A 74 -10.36 -19.66 0.21
N THR A 75 -11.63 -19.33 -0.02
CA THR A 75 -12.69 -20.31 -0.23
C THR A 75 -13.22 -20.24 -1.66
N LYS A 76 -13.57 -21.39 -2.22
CA LYS A 76 -14.19 -21.48 -3.55
C LYS A 76 -15.61 -22.00 -3.36
N LYS A 77 -16.56 -21.07 -3.22
CA LYS A 77 -18.00 -21.38 -3.23
C LYS A 77 -18.48 -21.36 -4.69
N ASN A 78 -19.34 -20.43 -5.08
CA ASN A 78 -19.68 -20.20 -6.49
C ASN A 78 -18.63 -19.36 -7.24
N THR A 79 -18.01 -18.43 -6.52
CA THR A 79 -16.89 -17.59 -6.98
C THR A 79 -15.72 -17.77 -6.01
N PRO A 80 -14.47 -17.50 -6.43
CA PRO A 80 -13.38 -17.43 -5.48
C PRO A 80 -13.67 -16.27 -4.52
N CYS A 81 -13.60 -16.54 -3.22
CA CYS A 81 -13.83 -15.54 -2.18
C CYS A 81 -12.71 -15.63 -1.14
N LEU A 82 -12.20 -14.48 -0.73
CA LEU A 82 -11.38 -14.34 0.46
C LEU A 82 -12.32 -14.20 1.67
N THR A 83 -12.48 -15.30 2.39
CA THR A 83 -13.27 -15.36 3.62
C THR A 83 -12.41 -14.90 4.79
N MET A 84 -12.82 -13.83 5.47
CA MET A 84 -12.18 -13.31 6.67
C MET A 84 -13.05 -13.65 7.88
N GLU A 85 -12.58 -14.54 8.73
CA GLU A 85 -13.20 -14.87 10.01
C GLU A 85 -12.58 -14.00 11.10
N ILE A 86 -13.42 -13.28 11.84
CA ILE A 86 -13.01 -12.28 12.81
C ILE A 86 -13.67 -12.61 14.14
N ASP A 87 -12.87 -12.74 15.19
CA ASP A 87 -13.39 -12.98 16.54
C ASP A 87 -13.40 -11.70 17.36
N LEU A 88 -14.58 -11.23 17.74
CA LEU A 88 -14.73 -9.98 18.47
C LEU A 88 -14.78 -10.24 19.98
N PRO A 89 -13.99 -9.50 20.79
CA PRO A 89 -14.14 -9.45 22.23
C PRO A 89 -15.44 -8.75 22.57
N THR A 90 -16.39 -9.51 23.07
CA THR A 90 -17.62 -9.03 23.67
C THR A 90 -17.45 -9.03 25.19
N GLY A 91 -17.86 -7.94 25.87
CA GLY A 91 -17.80 -7.81 27.33
C GLY A 91 -18.76 -8.72 28.10
N GLY A 92 -19.29 -9.78 27.48
CA GLY A 92 -20.22 -10.75 28.06
C GLY A 92 -19.79 -12.19 27.75
N PRO A 93 -20.53 -13.20 28.24
CA PRO A 93 -20.14 -14.61 28.16
C PRO A 93 -20.30 -15.25 26.76
N HIS A 94 -20.69 -14.49 25.74
CA HIS A 94 -20.92 -15.00 24.38
C HIS A 94 -19.95 -14.37 23.42
N GLN A 95 -19.09 -15.22 22.83
CA GLN A 95 -18.12 -14.85 21.82
C GLN A 95 -18.85 -14.51 20.50
N ARG A 96 -18.57 -13.35 19.92
CA ARG A 96 -19.18 -12.91 18.66
C ARG A 96 -18.18 -13.10 17.52
N GLN A 97 -18.42 -14.11 16.71
CA GLN A 97 -17.67 -14.31 15.47
C GLN A 97 -18.38 -13.61 14.31
N VAL A 98 -17.61 -12.90 13.48
CA VAL A 98 -18.09 -12.26 12.25
C VAL A 98 -17.31 -12.84 11.09
N VAL A 99 -18.02 -13.23 10.03
CA VAL A 99 -17.41 -13.78 8.81
C VAL A 99 -17.73 -12.87 7.64
N HIS A 100 -16.69 -12.40 6.95
CA HIS A 100 -16.80 -11.59 5.75
C HIS A 100 -16.34 -12.39 4.54
N ASP A 101 -17.26 -12.68 3.63
CA ASP A 101 -16.94 -13.29 2.34
C ASP A 101 -16.67 -12.18 1.32
N ILE A 102 -15.40 -11.94 0.97
CA ILE A 102 -15.00 -10.94 -0.02
C ILE A 102 -14.80 -11.65 -1.37
N PRO A 103 -15.59 -11.37 -2.41
CA PRO A 103 -15.36 -11.94 -3.74
C PRO A 103 -13.99 -11.48 -4.28
N VAL A 104 -13.24 -12.40 -4.86
CA VAL A 104 -11.92 -12.14 -5.45
C VAL A 104 -11.85 -12.77 -6.84
N ASN A 105 -11.14 -12.11 -7.77
CA ASN A 105 -10.82 -12.72 -9.05
C ASN A 105 -9.41 -13.29 -9.00
N VAL A 106 -9.26 -14.56 -9.40
CA VAL A 106 -7.94 -15.17 -9.53
C VAL A 106 -7.31 -14.69 -10.83
N VAL A 107 -6.16 -14.04 -10.74
CA VAL A 107 -5.45 -13.52 -11.92
C VAL A 107 -4.76 -14.69 -12.64
N PRO A 108 -5.06 -14.93 -13.93
CA PRO A 108 -4.40 -15.97 -14.70
C PRO A 108 -2.90 -15.71 -14.87
N ARG A 109 -2.10 -16.78 -14.94
CA ARG A 109 -0.63 -16.73 -15.13
C ARG A 109 -0.15 -15.86 -16.30
N LYS A 110 -0.98 -15.69 -17.32
CA LYS A 110 -0.69 -14.85 -18.48
C LYS A 110 -0.47 -13.37 -18.12
N HIS A 111 -1.10 -12.89 -17.05
CA HIS A 111 -1.03 -11.49 -16.63
C HIS A 111 -0.10 -11.27 -15.43
N TRP A 112 0.48 -12.34 -14.85
CA TRP A 112 1.45 -12.20 -13.76
C TRP A 112 2.63 -11.26 -14.07
N PRO A 113 3.21 -11.22 -15.29
CA PRO A 113 4.26 -10.25 -15.60
C PRO A 113 3.81 -8.79 -15.54
N ASP A 114 2.50 -8.49 -15.66
CA ASP A 114 1.99 -7.12 -15.54
C ASP A 114 1.93 -6.64 -14.08
N TYR A 115 2.09 -7.56 -13.11
CA TYR A 115 2.05 -7.29 -11.67
C TYR A 115 3.41 -7.55 -11.01
N THR A 116 4.50 -7.40 -11.76
CA THR A 116 5.85 -7.45 -11.18
C THR A 116 6.20 -6.12 -10.52
N GLU A 117 7.13 -6.17 -9.58
CA GLU A 117 7.65 -4.99 -8.92
C GLU A 117 8.21 -3.98 -9.95
N PRO A 118 7.82 -2.71 -9.89
CA PRO A 118 8.36 -1.71 -10.79
C PRO A 118 9.83 -1.46 -10.46
N GLU A 119 10.68 -1.47 -11.48
CA GLU A 119 12.09 -1.11 -11.31
C GLU A 119 12.19 0.36 -10.86
N MET A 120 12.94 0.61 -9.78
CA MET A 120 13.16 1.96 -9.30
C MET A 120 13.95 2.76 -10.36
N PRO A 121 13.38 3.84 -10.93
CA PRO A 121 14.08 4.65 -11.90
C PRO A 121 15.25 5.39 -11.23
N LYS A 122 16.26 5.74 -12.02
CA LYS A 122 17.38 6.56 -11.52
C LYS A 122 16.85 7.92 -11.07
N PHE A 123 17.16 8.30 -9.82
CA PHE A 123 16.82 9.59 -9.25
C PHE A 123 18.06 10.49 -9.13
N ASP A 124 17.92 11.78 -9.45
CA ASP A 124 18.99 12.76 -9.32
C ASP A 124 19.10 13.35 -7.90
N VAL A 125 17.99 13.36 -7.17
CA VAL A 125 17.86 13.92 -5.81
C VAL A 125 17.01 12.98 -4.97
N SER A 126 17.48 12.69 -3.76
CA SER A 126 16.72 11.99 -2.73
C SER A 126 16.68 12.84 -1.47
N ILE A 127 15.50 12.96 -0.87
CA ILE A 127 15.26 13.74 0.34
C ILE A 127 14.24 13.00 1.19
N THR A 128 14.45 12.96 2.50
CA THR A 128 13.49 12.41 3.44
C THR A 128 12.25 13.29 3.47
N MET A 129 11.06 12.68 3.48
CA MET A 129 9.80 13.41 3.57
C MET A 129 9.67 14.08 4.95
N PRO A 130 9.20 15.34 5.02
CA PRO A 130 8.80 15.93 6.30
C PRO A 130 7.58 15.20 6.88
N GLN A 131 7.13 15.65 8.05
CA GLN A 131 5.90 15.17 8.67
C GLN A 131 4.72 15.19 7.69
N LEU A 132 4.23 14.01 7.30
CA LEU A 132 3.13 13.84 6.36
C LEU A 132 1.86 14.60 6.80
N LYS A 133 1.62 14.73 8.12
CA LYS A 133 0.52 15.53 8.67
C LYS A 133 0.63 17.01 8.28
N LEU A 134 1.83 17.58 8.41
CA LEU A 134 2.08 18.98 8.05
C LEU A 134 1.97 19.17 6.54
N MET A 135 2.60 18.28 5.77
CA MET A 135 2.53 18.32 4.31
C MET A 135 1.09 18.22 3.81
N LYS A 136 0.28 17.31 4.36
CA LYS A 136 -1.15 17.20 4.06
C LYS A 136 -1.89 18.51 4.33
N ASN A 137 -1.66 19.14 5.49
CA ASN A 137 -2.31 20.41 5.82
C ASN A 137 -1.92 21.54 4.84
N VAL A 138 -0.67 21.57 4.39
CA VAL A 138 -0.18 22.55 3.40
C VAL A 138 -0.79 22.29 2.03
N ILE A 139 -0.76 21.04 1.56
CA ILE A 139 -1.37 20.63 0.29
C ILE A 139 -2.88 20.91 0.30
N ASP A 140 -3.57 20.68 1.42
CA ASP A 140 -5.01 20.94 1.53
C ASP A 140 -5.36 22.43 1.41
N LYS A 141 -4.48 23.32 1.88
CA LYS A 141 -4.62 24.77 1.65
C LYS A 141 -4.29 25.16 0.21
N MET A 142 -3.22 24.58 -0.34
CA MET A 142 -2.71 24.87 -1.68
C MET A 142 -3.63 24.37 -2.80
N LYS A 143 -4.26 23.20 -2.65
CA LYS A 143 -5.22 22.65 -3.63
C LYS A 143 -6.44 23.54 -3.83
N ASN A 144 -6.82 24.34 -2.81
CA ASN A 144 -7.92 25.30 -2.93
C ASN A 144 -7.55 26.49 -3.82
N LEU A 145 -6.25 26.73 -4.05
CA LEU A 145 -5.76 27.82 -4.89
C LEU A 145 -5.56 27.35 -6.34
N SER A 146 -4.97 26.18 -6.55
CA SER A 146 -4.71 25.62 -7.88
C SER A 146 -4.75 24.09 -7.88
N ASN A 147 -5.07 23.53 -9.05
CA ASN A 147 -4.95 22.09 -9.31
C ASN A 147 -3.50 21.66 -9.60
N TYR A 148 -2.58 22.63 -9.80
CA TYR A 148 -1.17 22.36 -10.09
C TYR A 148 -0.29 22.78 -8.92
N LEU A 149 0.54 21.83 -8.45
CA LEU A 149 1.53 22.03 -7.40
C LEU A 149 2.92 21.74 -7.98
N SER A 150 3.84 22.69 -7.79
CA SER A 150 5.26 22.49 -8.08
C SER A 150 5.98 22.01 -6.83
N LEU A 151 6.62 20.85 -6.93
CA LEU A 151 7.48 20.29 -5.89
C LEU A 151 8.94 20.46 -6.32
N SER A 152 9.79 20.97 -5.45
CA SER A 152 11.23 21.09 -5.68
C SER A 152 11.98 20.61 -4.45
N ALA A 153 13.08 19.90 -4.63
CA ALA A 153 13.94 19.44 -3.54
C ALA A 153 15.40 19.67 -3.89
N ASN A 154 16.24 19.90 -2.88
CA ASN A 154 17.67 20.07 -3.04
C ASN A 154 18.48 18.99 -2.28
N ARG A 155 19.80 18.96 -2.54
CA ARG A 155 20.76 18.07 -1.87
C ARG A 155 21.30 18.65 -0.54
N SER A 156 20.70 19.73 -0.04
CA SER A 156 21.08 20.40 1.22
C SER A 156 19.98 20.33 2.27
N GLY A 157 19.02 19.42 2.11
CA GLY A 157 17.99 19.16 3.10
C GLY A 157 16.83 20.14 3.07
N GLU A 158 16.54 20.75 1.92
CA GLU A 158 15.38 21.61 1.75
C GLU A 158 14.46 21.11 0.63
N MET A 159 13.16 21.13 0.95
CA MET A 159 12.08 20.84 0.02
C MET A 159 11.15 22.05 -0.06
N LYS A 160 10.76 22.44 -1.25
CA LYS A 160 9.87 23.56 -1.53
C LYS A 160 8.62 23.05 -2.23
N LEU A 161 7.45 23.39 -1.69
CA LEU A 161 6.16 23.22 -2.35
C LEU A 161 5.70 24.61 -2.79
N SER A 162 5.33 24.77 -4.06
CA SER A 162 4.90 26.07 -4.60
C SER A 162 3.66 25.92 -5.46
N VAL A 163 2.69 26.80 -5.24
CA VAL A 163 1.54 26.98 -6.12
C VAL A 163 1.60 28.40 -6.66
N GLU A 164 1.57 28.53 -7.98
CA GLU A 164 1.49 29.80 -8.67
C GLU A 164 0.16 29.86 -9.43
N THR A 165 -0.55 30.97 -9.27
CA THR A 165 -1.80 31.30 -9.96
C THR A 165 -1.76 32.76 -10.37
N ASP A 166 -2.70 33.18 -11.23
CA ASP A 166 -2.77 34.57 -11.73
C ASP A 166 -2.93 35.61 -10.61
N MET A 167 -3.50 35.23 -9.46
CA MET A 167 -3.75 36.13 -8.34
C MET A 167 -2.76 35.99 -7.17
N VAL A 168 -2.25 34.78 -6.92
CA VAL A 168 -1.42 34.50 -5.74
C VAL A 168 -0.38 33.43 -6.03
N ALA A 169 0.84 33.66 -5.52
CA ALA A 169 1.90 32.67 -5.44
C ALA A 169 2.15 32.32 -3.97
N VAL A 170 1.97 31.04 -3.61
CA VAL A 170 2.24 30.53 -2.27
C VAL A 170 3.35 29.50 -2.33
N SER A 171 4.44 29.75 -1.62
CA SER A 171 5.54 28.79 -1.47
C SER A 171 5.76 28.43 -0.01
N THR A 172 5.79 27.14 0.28
CA THR A 172 6.14 26.59 1.60
C THR A 172 7.50 25.92 1.50
N HIS A 173 8.39 26.27 2.42
CA HIS A 173 9.74 25.74 2.51
C HIS A 173 9.85 24.82 3.74
N PHE A 174 10.31 23.60 3.51
CA PHE A 174 10.68 22.64 4.53
C PHE A 174 12.20 22.57 4.56
N GLN A 175 12.79 22.82 5.72
CA GLN A 175 14.25 22.84 5.92
C GLN A 175 14.65 21.77 6.95
N ASN A 176 15.94 21.44 6.99
CA ASN A 176 16.53 20.42 7.87
C ASN A 176 16.01 19.00 7.60
N LEU A 177 15.72 18.70 6.34
CA LEU A 177 15.44 17.34 5.90
C LEU A 177 16.75 16.58 5.69
N LEU A 178 16.76 15.29 5.97
CA LEU A 178 17.91 14.45 5.70
C LEU A 178 17.93 14.09 4.21
N ASN A 179 19.12 14.07 3.61
CA ASN A 179 19.31 13.51 2.28
C ASN A 179 19.95 12.14 2.44
N PRO A 180 19.19 11.04 2.30
CA PRO A 180 19.78 9.72 2.36
C PRO A 180 20.76 9.59 1.20
N THR A 181 22.03 9.32 1.51
CA THR A 181 23.02 8.95 0.51
C THR A 181 22.78 7.50 0.16
N TRP A 182 22.26 7.25 -1.04
CA TRP A 182 22.13 5.90 -1.58
C TRP A 182 23.51 5.35 -1.90
N GLY A 183 24.14 4.74 -0.90
CA GLY A 183 25.31 3.90 -1.07
C GLY A 183 24.95 2.71 -1.95
N ARG A 184 25.90 2.25 -2.77
CA ARG A 184 25.77 1.20 -3.78
C ARG A 184 25.38 -0.20 -3.23
N LEU A 185 24.96 -0.30 -1.98
CA LEU A 185 24.69 -1.53 -1.23
C LEU A 185 23.28 -1.56 -0.57
N ASP A 186 22.49 -0.50 -0.65
CA ASP A 186 21.23 -0.37 0.11
C ASP A 186 19.96 -0.59 -0.74
N HIS A 187 20.04 -1.39 -1.81
CA HIS A 187 18.85 -1.85 -2.54
C HIS A 187 17.87 -2.67 -1.68
N LEU A 188 18.21 -2.98 -0.42
CA LEU A 188 17.39 -3.74 0.53
C LEU A 188 16.69 -2.89 1.60
N ILE A 189 17.01 -1.60 1.77
CA ILE A 189 16.52 -0.83 2.94
C ILE A 189 15.34 0.10 2.63
N ALA A 190 15.03 0.39 1.36
CA ALA A 190 14.03 1.41 1.01
C ALA A 190 12.56 1.09 1.35
N PHE A 191 12.25 -0.11 1.88
CA PHE A 191 10.90 -0.45 2.34
C PHE A 191 10.74 -0.54 3.86
N LEU A 192 11.82 -0.37 4.64
CA LEU A 192 11.75 -0.46 6.10
C LEU A 192 12.46 0.72 6.75
N GLU A 193 11.78 1.87 6.78
CA GLU A 193 11.77 2.85 7.89
C GLU A 193 10.63 3.86 7.76
#